data_AF-A0A1I0QEV3-F1
#
_entry.id   AF-A0A1I0QEV3-F1
#
_cell.length_a   1.000
_cell.length_b   1.000
_cell.length_c   1.000
_cell.angle_alpha   90.00
_cell.angle_beta   90.00
_cell.angle_gamma   90.00
#
_symmetry.space_group_name_H-M   'P 1'
#
loop_
_entity.id
_entity.type
_entity.pdbx_description
1 polymer ?
#
loop_
_entity_poly.entity_id
_entity_poly.type
_entity_poly.pdbx_seq_one_letter_code
_entity_poly.pdbx_strand_id
1 'polypeptide(L)'
;MKVLNVVFCLMFILFAGLQYNDPDPYVWMPIYLYSALLCGMAAGNRFYPKSYLAGILVYLVYATYKFFDQNGVEDWFTKHNAENLAETMKATKPWIEETREFFGLFICIAALGINYFYSKRKRA
;
A
#
# COMPACT_ATOMS: atom_id res chain seq x y z
N MET A 1 -4.09 -15.20 12.02
CA MET A 1 -4.66 -14.49 10.84
C MET A 1 -5.80 -13.55 11.17
N LYS A 2 -6.82 -13.94 11.95
CA LYS A 2 -7.94 -13.02 12.24
C LYS A 2 -7.50 -11.70 12.86
N VAL A 3 -6.77 -11.74 13.97
CA VAL A 3 -6.30 -10.52 14.67
C VAL A 3 -5.44 -9.65 13.75
N LEU A 4 -4.43 -10.24 13.10
CA LEU A 4 -3.55 -9.54 12.17
C LEU A 4 -4.33 -8.87 11.01
N ASN A 5 -5.34 -9.54 10.46
CA ASN A 5 -6.17 -8.98 9.41
C ASN A 5 -7.12 -7.88 9.89
N VAL A 6 -7.60 -7.94 11.14
CA VAL A 6 -8.36 -6.85 11.76
C VAL A 6 -7.46 -5.64 11.96
N VAL A 7 -6.23 -5.84 12.45
CA VAL A 7 -5.24 -4.77 12.61
C VAL A 7 -4.94 -4.11 11.26
N PHE A 8 -4.64 -4.89 10.23
CA PHE A 8 -4.40 -4.34 8.89
C PHE A 8 -5.63 -3.66 8.29
N CYS A 9 -6.83 -4.20 8.48
CA CYS A 9 -8.06 -3.57 8.03
C CYS A 9 -8.23 -2.18 8.65
N LEU A 10 -8.12 -2.06 9.97
CA LEU A 10 -8.25 -0.78 10.67
C LEU A 10 -7.14 0.19 10.27
N MET A 11 -5.91 -0.29 10.16
CA MET A 11 -4.77 0.51 9.73
C MET A 11 -4.98 1.09 8.32
N PHE A 12 -5.43 0.29 7.36
CA PHE A 12 -5.71 0.79 6.00
C PHE A 12 -6.90 1.74 5.94
N ILE A 13 -7.93 1.55 6.77
CA ILE A 13 -9.03 2.52 6.89
C ILE A 13 -8.49 3.86 7.42
N LEU A 14 -7.61 3.83 8.43
CA LEU A 14 -6.98 5.03 8.95
C LEU A 14 -6.12 5.72 7.89
N PHE A 15 -5.35 4.97 7.10
CA PHE A 15 -4.55 5.53 6.00
C PHE A 15 -5.42 6.17 4.93
N ALA A 16 -6.53 5.52 4.55
CA ALA A 16 -7.51 6.12 3.64
C ALA A 16 -8.10 7.43 4.20
N GLY A 17 -8.34 7.50 5.51
CA GLY A 17 -8.80 8.71 6.18
C GLY A 17 -7.76 9.83 6.22
N LEU A 18 -6.48 9.51 6.34
CA LEU A 18 -5.40 10.51 6.33
C LEU A 18 -5.24 11.15 4.93
N GLN A 19 -5.52 10.39 3.88
CA GLN A 19 -5.39 10.85 2.50
C GLN A 19 -6.33 12.01 2.12
N TYR A 20 -7.36 12.33 2.92
CA TYR A 20 -8.19 13.52 2.67
C TYR A 20 -7.37 14.82 2.68
N ASN A 21 -6.18 14.82 3.28
CA ASN A 21 -5.29 15.98 3.33
C ASN A 21 -4.30 16.05 2.16
N ASP A 22 -4.24 15.01 1.32
CA ASP A 22 -3.30 14.91 0.20
C ASP A 22 -3.93 15.41 -1.10
N PRO A 23 -3.12 15.80 -2.12
CA PRO A 23 -3.62 16.38 -3.36
C PRO A 23 -4.37 15.39 -4.28
N ASP A 24 -4.15 14.09 -4.15
CA ASP A 24 -4.68 13.02 -5.01
C ASP A 24 -5.45 11.89 -4.26
N PRO A 25 -6.43 12.24 -3.40
CA PRO A 25 -7.14 11.27 -2.55
C PRO A 25 -7.90 10.20 -3.34
N TYR A 26 -8.32 10.54 -4.56
CA TYR A 26 -9.12 9.68 -5.42
C TYR A 26 -8.37 8.42 -5.88
N VAL A 27 -7.04 8.42 -5.88
CA VAL A 27 -6.23 7.24 -6.28
C VAL A 27 -5.93 6.37 -5.07
N TRP A 28 -5.46 7.00 -3.99
CA TRP A 28 -4.99 6.31 -2.80
C TRP A 28 -6.09 5.77 -1.90
N MET A 29 -7.22 6.48 -1.76
CA MET A 29 -8.34 5.97 -0.97
C MET A 29 -8.85 4.63 -1.49
N PRO A 30 -9.14 4.44 -2.80
CA PRO A 30 -9.53 3.13 -3.32
C PRO A 30 -8.49 2.04 -3.07
N ILE A 31 -7.19 2.35 -3.18
CA ILE A 31 -6.11 1.38 -2.95
C ILE A 31 -6.14 0.88 -1.50
N TYR A 32 -6.17 1.80 -0.54
CA TYR A 32 -6.24 1.44 0.88
C TYR A 32 -7.56 0.75 1.23
N LEU A 33 -8.69 1.26 0.75
CA LEU A 33 -10.00 0.67 1.03
C LEU A 33 -10.16 -0.73 0.42
N TYR A 34 -9.63 -0.98 -0.77
CA TYR A 34 -9.62 -2.30 -1.38
C TYR A 34 -8.80 -3.29 -0.52
N SER A 35 -7.63 -2.87 -0.08
CA SER A 35 -6.78 -3.65 0.83
C SER A 35 -7.46 -3.91 2.18
N ALA A 36 -8.13 -2.90 2.73
CA ALA A 36 -8.91 -3.00 3.96
C ALA A 36 -10.05 -4.01 3.84
N LEU A 37 -10.86 -3.92 2.78
CA LEU A 37 -11.97 -4.82 2.50
C LEU A 37 -11.50 -6.28 2.43
N LEU A 38 -10.42 -6.53 1.69
CA LEU A 38 -9.83 -7.84 1.52
C LEU A 38 -9.29 -8.41 2.85
N CYS A 39 -8.70 -7.59 3.70
CA CYS A 39 -8.27 -7.97 5.04
C CYS A 39 -9.49 -8.23 5.97
N GLY A 40 -10.50 -7.38 5.94
CA GLY A 40 -11.74 -7.55 6.72
C GLY A 40 -12.47 -8.85 6.38
N MET A 41 -12.59 -9.17 5.09
CA MET A 41 -13.16 -10.47 4.65
C MET A 41 -12.31 -11.66 5.13
N ALA A 42 -10.98 -11.54 5.09
CA ALA A 42 -10.07 -12.56 5.59
C ALA A 42 -10.19 -12.77 7.11
N ALA A 43 -10.48 -11.73 7.88
CA ALA A 43 -10.80 -11.85 9.32
C ALA A 43 -12.10 -12.65 9.55
N GLY A 44 -13.07 -12.53 8.63
CA GLY A 44 -14.28 -13.35 8.56
C GLY A 44 -14.07 -14.77 8.01
N ASN A 45 -12.82 -15.26 7.87
CA ASN A 45 -12.47 -16.54 7.24
C ASN A 45 -12.87 -16.66 5.75
N ARG A 46 -13.22 -15.57 5.06
CA ARG A 46 -13.52 -15.56 3.62
C ARG A 46 -12.30 -15.10 2.85
N PHE A 47 -11.70 -16.02 2.09
CA PHE A 47 -10.48 -15.75 1.33
C PHE A 47 -10.74 -15.78 -0.17
N TYR A 48 -10.27 -14.74 -0.86
CA TYR A 48 -10.45 -14.55 -2.31
C TYR A 48 -9.09 -14.50 -3.02
N PRO A 49 -8.45 -15.65 -3.28
CA PRO A 49 -7.09 -15.70 -3.82
C PRO A 49 -6.92 -15.02 -5.18
N LYS A 50 -7.95 -15.04 -6.03
CA LYS A 50 -7.94 -14.31 -7.32
C LYS A 50 -7.92 -12.80 -7.11
N SER A 51 -8.69 -12.29 -6.16
CA SER A 51 -8.74 -10.86 -5.83
C SER A 51 -7.44 -10.38 -5.20
N TYR A 52 -6.82 -11.18 -4.32
CA TYR A 52 -5.49 -10.87 -3.79
C TYR A 52 -4.45 -10.72 -4.91
N LEU A 53 -4.43 -11.68 -5.84
CA LEU A 53 -3.48 -11.64 -6.97
C LEU A 53 -3.73 -10.45 -7.90
N ALA A 54 -5.00 -10.15 -8.20
CA ALA A 54 -5.37 -8.99 -9.01
C ALA A 54 -4.93 -7.68 -8.36
N GLY A 55 -5.20 -7.50 -7.06
CA GLY A 55 -4.74 -6.34 -6.30
C GLY A 55 -3.22 -6.21 -6.30
N ILE A 56 -2.51 -7.29 -6.02
CA ILE A 56 -1.03 -7.31 -6.04
C ILE A 56 -0.49 -6.92 -7.41
N LEU A 57 -1.04 -7.45 -8.51
CA LEU A 57 -0.60 -7.11 -9.86
C LEU A 57 -0.82 -5.62 -10.17
N VAL A 58 -2.01 -5.10 -9.87
CA VAL A 58 -2.33 -3.68 -10.08
C VAL A 58 -1.39 -2.79 -9.26
N TYR A 59 -1.17 -3.11 -7.99
CA TYR A 59 -0.28 -2.35 -7.11
C TYR A 59 1.17 -2.43 -7.55
N LEU A 60 1.64 -3.58 -8.04
CA LEU A 60 2.98 -3.73 -8.58
C LEU A 60 3.18 -2.89 -9.84
N VAL A 61 2.22 -2.91 -10.77
CA VAL A 61 2.28 -2.08 -11.98
C VAL A 61 2.32 -0.60 -11.59
N TYR A 62 1.46 -0.17 -10.67
CA TYR A 62 1.44 1.21 -10.20
C TYR A 62 2.72 1.60 -9.44
N ALA A 63 3.25 0.71 -8.61
CA ALA A 63 4.51 0.91 -7.90
C ALA A 63 5.69 1.01 -8.88
N THR A 64 5.73 0.20 -9.95
CA THR A 64 6.77 0.33 -10.98
C THR A 64 6.66 1.65 -11.74
N TYR A 65 5.45 2.12 -12.03
CA TYR A 65 5.24 3.43 -12.63
C TYR A 65 5.79 4.56 -11.74
N LYS A 66 5.43 4.55 -10.44
CA LYS A 66 5.94 5.51 -9.43
C LYS A 66 7.45 5.41 -9.21
N PHE A 67 8.03 4.22 -9.35
CA PHE A 67 9.47 4.01 -9.17
C PHE A 67 10.30 4.73 -10.26
N PHE A 68 9.83 4.71 -11.51
CA PHE A 68 10.50 5.34 -12.66
C PHE A 68 10.07 6.80 -12.91
N ASP A 69 9.22 7.37 -12.05
CA ASP A 69 8.82 8.77 -12.17
C ASP A 69 9.98 9.72 -11.81
N GLN A 70 9.94 10.96 -12.30
CA GLN A 70 11.05 11.93 -12.22
C GLN A 70 11.49 12.26 -10.79
N ASN A 71 10.59 12.10 -9.80
CA ASN A 71 10.85 12.27 -8.36
C ASN A 71 10.71 10.95 -7.58
N GLY A 72 10.80 9.80 -8.26
CA GLY A 72 10.59 8.48 -7.67
C GLY A 72 11.69 8.09 -6.68
N VAL A 73 11.57 6.86 -6.16
CA VAL A 73 12.51 6.29 -5.17
C VAL A 73 13.96 6.29 -5.67
N GLU A 74 14.15 6.12 -6.98
CA GLU A 74 15.47 6.20 -7.62
C GLU A 74 16.09 7.60 -7.43
N ASP A 75 15.32 8.66 -7.62
CA ASP A 75 15.77 10.05 -7.47
C ASP A 75 16.07 10.38 -5.99
N TRP A 76 15.20 9.95 -5.08
CA TRP A 76 15.41 10.08 -3.63
C TRP A 76 16.71 9.40 -3.16
N PHE A 77 16.97 8.18 -3.66
CA PHE A 77 18.15 7.41 -3.25
C PHE A 77 19.44 7.95 -3.89
N THR A 78 19.39 8.33 -5.17
CA THR A 78 20.59 8.71 -5.93
C THR A 78 20.94 10.19 -5.81
N LYS A 79 19.95 11.10 -5.83
CA LYS A 79 20.19 12.56 -5.81
C LYS A 79 20.00 13.18 -4.43
N HIS A 80 19.19 12.57 -3.57
CA HIS A 80 18.86 13.11 -2.25
C HIS A 80 19.43 12.30 -1.07
N ASN A 81 20.42 11.42 -1.31
CA ASN A 81 21.17 10.67 -0.28
C ASN A 81 20.29 9.97 0.78
N ALA A 82 19.11 9.47 0.38
CA ALA A 82 18.16 8.85 1.30
C ALA A 82 17.79 9.75 2.50
N GLU A 83 17.49 11.03 2.24
CA GLU A 83 16.96 11.97 3.22
C GLU A 83 15.80 11.37 4.02
N ASN A 84 15.68 11.77 5.30
CA ASN A 84 14.74 11.16 6.23
C ASN A 84 13.27 11.35 5.78
N LEU A 85 12.58 10.25 5.51
CA LEU A 85 11.19 10.21 5.05
C LEU A 85 10.17 10.65 6.13
N ALA A 86 10.59 10.71 7.39
CA ALA A 86 9.77 11.20 8.50
C ALA A 86 9.84 12.73 8.67
N GLU A 87 10.53 13.44 7.77
CA GLU A 87 10.52 14.90 7.76
C GLU A 87 9.14 15.48 7.44
N THR A 88 8.90 16.69 7.93
CA THR A 88 7.67 17.43 7.66
C THR A 88 7.54 17.70 6.15
N MET A 89 6.37 17.38 5.59
CA MET A 89 6.06 17.65 4.18
C MET A 89 6.28 19.14 3.89
N LYS A 90 7.18 19.42 2.94
CA LYS A 90 7.39 20.75 2.37
C LYS A 90 7.18 20.64 0.87
N ALA A 91 6.50 21.61 0.27
CA ALA A 91 6.29 21.68 -1.18
C ALA A 91 7.60 21.67 -2.00
N THR A 92 8.73 21.92 -1.35
CA THR A 92 10.07 21.88 -1.94
C THR A 92 10.69 20.47 -2.02
N LYS A 93 10.05 19.42 -1.46
CA LYS A 93 10.58 18.05 -1.42
C LYS A 93 9.56 16.99 -1.91
N PRO A 94 9.13 17.03 -3.19
CA PRO A 94 8.13 16.10 -3.74
C PRO A 94 8.56 14.62 -3.67
N TRP A 95 9.86 14.32 -3.73
CA TRP A 95 10.37 12.94 -3.66
C TRP A 95 10.08 12.22 -2.33
N ILE A 96 9.87 12.96 -1.22
CA ILE A 96 9.52 12.36 0.08
C ILE A 96 8.10 11.80 0.05
N GLU A 97 7.16 12.54 -0.54
CA GLU A 97 5.76 12.13 -0.70
C GLU A 97 5.66 10.89 -1.61
N GLU A 98 6.27 10.97 -2.79
CA GLU A 98 6.36 9.88 -3.77
C GLU A 98 6.97 8.60 -3.18
N THR A 99 8.02 8.74 -2.37
CA THR A 99 8.66 7.59 -1.73
C THR A 99 7.78 6.98 -0.63
N ARG A 100 7.08 7.80 0.18
CA ARG A 100 6.15 7.32 1.21
C ARG A 100 4.98 6.56 0.60
N GLU A 101 4.44 7.09 -0.48
CA GLU A 101 3.40 6.49 -1.30
C GLU A 101 3.82 5.13 -1.87
N PHE A 102 5.01 5.05 -2.46
CA PHE A 102 5.59 3.79 -2.94
C PHE A 102 5.66 2.73 -1.83
N PHE A 103 6.15 3.09 -0.65
CA PHE A 103 6.18 2.18 0.50
C PHE A 103 4.79 1.79 0.99
N GLY A 104 3.81 2.69 0.91
CA GLY A 104 2.39 2.40 1.17
C GLY A 104 1.85 1.28 0.28
N LEU A 105 2.14 1.32 -1.02
CA LEU A 105 1.78 0.23 -1.96
C LEU A 105 2.45 -1.08 -1.59
N PHE A 106 3.72 -1.04 -1.19
CA PHE A 106 4.46 -2.24 -0.80
C PHE A 106 3.88 -2.90 0.45
N ILE A 107 3.44 -2.12 1.43
CA ILE A 107 2.73 -2.62 2.62
C ILE A 107 1.41 -3.28 2.21
N CYS A 108 0.64 -2.67 1.31
CA CYS A 108 -0.59 -3.26 0.77
C CYS A 108 -0.31 -4.60 0.06
N ILE A 109 0.69 -4.65 -0.81
CA ILE A 109 1.13 -5.88 -1.51
C ILE A 109 1.52 -6.97 -0.52
N ALA A 110 2.32 -6.63 0.49
CA ALA A 110 2.74 -7.58 1.52
C ALA A 110 1.55 -8.14 2.30
N ALA A 111 0.62 -7.29 2.74
CA ALA A 111 -0.58 -7.71 3.46
C ALA A 111 -1.47 -8.65 2.61
N LEU A 112 -1.71 -8.30 1.33
CA LEU A 112 -2.45 -9.16 0.40
C LEU A 112 -1.70 -10.47 0.11
N GLY A 113 -0.37 -10.43 -0.02
CA GLY A 113 0.49 -11.59 -0.24
C GLY A 113 0.43 -12.58 0.91
N ILE A 114 0.53 -12.10 2.15
CA ILE A 114 0.38 -12.92 3.37
C ILE A 114 -0.98 -13.64 3.36
N ASN A 115 -2.07 -12.92 3.04
CA ASN A 115 -3.40 -13.51 2.94
C ASN A 115 -3.53 -14.52 1.80
N TYR A 116 -2.90 -14.28 0.65
CA TYR A 116 -2.87 -15.20 -0.47
C TYR A 116 -2.16 -16.53 -0.11
N PHE A 117 -0.95 -16.46 0.45
CA PHE A 117 -0.22 -17.67 0.85
C PHE A 117 -0.95 -18.46 1.93
N TYR A 118 -1.56 -17.75 2.89
CA TYR A 118 -2.37 -18.39 3.92
C TYR A 118 -3.62 -19.06 3.33
N SER A 119 -4.32 -18.39 2.40
CA SER A 119 -5.47 -18.97 1.72
C SER A 119 -5.11 -20.24 0.94
N LYS A 120 -3.92 -20.32 0.34
CA LYS A 120 -3.46 -21.54 -0.33
C LYS A 120 -3.18 -22.67 0.67
N ARG A 121 -2.50 -22.37 1.78
CA ARG A 121 -2.23 -23.38 2.83
C ARG A 121 -3.49 -23.96 3.46
N LYS A 122 -4.59 -23.19 3.50
CA LYS A 122 -5.87 -23.65 4.06
C LYS A 122 -6.73 -24.45 3.08
N ARG A 123 -6.39 -24.42 1.78
CA ARG A 123 -7.07 -25.17 0.71
C ARG A 123 -6.35 -26.46 0.32
N ALA A 124 -5.07 -26.60 0.70
CA ALA A 124 -4.31 -27.85 0.62
C ALA A 124 -4.58 -28.69 1.87
#